data_AF-A0A7J4BBI4-F1
#
_entry.id   AF-A0A7J4BBI4-F1
#
_cell.length_a   1.000
_cell.length_b   1.000
_cell.length_c   1.000
_cell.angle_alpha   90.00
_cell.angle_beta   90.00
_cell.angle_gamma   90.00
#
_symmetry.space_group_name_H-M   'P 1'
#
loop_
_entity.id
_entity.type
_entity.pdbx_description
1 polymer ?
#
loop_
_entity_poly.entity_id
_entity_poly.type
_entity_poly.pdbx_seq_one_letter_code
_entity_poly.pdbx_strand_id
1 'polypeptide(L)'
;MQRTAILIALVMLTVVANSAYATNVTSACVISNSSEACSLEKQISLAEEDMAKMISDGFKVTRYNDTLTVAKNEFDTKLYLQITTNKTQDFSVVKDKLNELANIKTLAYRARDELKTLEATINETGGDLSEVMPYFYRAKSEFLSERYEYALNAIDATYQALSEQQSMQTKLRLFYEATTRTLANFVSTYWKEIIVSIIVLAIVALISWHRISIYLLNKKLEHLYLRRTTLKKLIAKTQKEFFEKGTIDETTYHIRLNKYGEIIRDINRQIPLVKEELESLSHGFIKIRRRGEKNEQKE
;
A
#
# COMPACT_ATOMS: atom_id res chain seq x y z
N MET A 1 6.24 55.59 -40.82
CA MET A 1 6.70 54.88 -42.03
C MET A 1 8.14 54.38 -41.95
N GLN A 2 9.07 55.03 -41.24
CA GLN A 2 10.47 54.57 -41.17
C GLN A 2 10.68 53.24 -40.42
N ARG A 3 9.88 52.95 -39.38
CA ARG A 3 10.01 51.70 -38.59
C ARG A 3 9.54 50.45 -39.34
N THR A 4 8.58 50.56 -40.26
CA THR A 4 8.09 49.44 -41.06
C THR A 4 9.07 49.06 -42.17
N ALA A 5 9.80 50.04 -42.74
CA ALA A 5 10.83 49.78 -43.73
C ALA A 5 12.04 49.02 -43.16
N ILE A 6 12.46 49.35 -41.92
CA ILE A 6 13.57 48.67 -41.25
C ILE A 6 13.22 47.21 -40.94
N LEU A 7 11.97 46.93 -40.53
CA LEU A 7 11.54 45.57 -40.22
C LEU A 7 11.49 44.68 -41.48
N ILE A 8 11.03 45.23 -42.61
CA ILE A 8 10.99 44.51 -43.90
C ILE A 8 12.42 44.24 -44.41
N ALA A 9 13.35 45.19 -44.25
CA ALA A 9 14.75 44.99 -44.63
C ALA A 9 15.44 43.91 -43.79
N LEU A 10 15.13 43.82 -42.49
CA LEU A 10 15.70 42.81 -41.58
C LEU A 10 15.14 41.41 -41.86
N VAL A 11 13.87 41.31 -42.23
CA VAL A 11 13.25 40.05 -42.71
C VAL A 11 13.83 39.61 -44.06
N MET A 12 14.02 40.54 -45.00
CA MET A 12 14.65 40.22 -46.28
C MET A 12 16.12 39.77 -46.13
N LEU A 13 16.87 40.38 -45.21
CA LEU A 13 18.27 40.00 -44.96
C LEU A 13 18.39 38.59 -44.35
N THR A 14 17.44 38.19 -43.50
CA THR A 14 17.41 36.84 -42.91
C THR A 14 16.98 35.77 -43.93
N VAL A 15 16.11 36.11 -44.89
CA VAL A 15 15.73 35.19 -45.98
C VAL A 15 16.89 34.95 -46.96
N VAL A 16 17.67 35.98 -47.31
CA VAL A 16 18.82 35.84 -48.22
C VAL A 16 20.01 35.14 -47.54
N ALA A 17 20.22 35.35 -46.24
CA ALA A 17 21.25 34.63 -45.50
C ALA A 17 20.94 33.12 -45.45
N ASN A 18 19.68 32.73 -45.31
CA ASN A 18 19.30 31.31 -45.26
C ASN A 18 19.38 30.60 -46.62
N SER A 19 19.23 31.30 -47.76
CA SER A 19 19.33 30.67 -49.08
C SER A 19 20.77 30.39 -49.51
N ALA A 20 21.76 31.07 -48.93
CA ALA A 20 23.18 30.87 -49.25
C ALA A 20 23.81 29.64 -48.55
N TYR A 21 23.20 29.12 -47.49
CA TYR A 21 23.69 27.89 -46.81
C TYR A 21 23.21 26.58 -47.48
N ALA A 22 22.31 26.67 -48.48
CA ALA A 22 21.71 25.49 -49.10
C ALA A 22 22.49 24.92 -50.31
N THR A 23 23.61 25.54 -50.73
CA THR A 23 24.24 25.21 -52.02
C THR A 23 25.57 24.45 -51.97
N ASN A 24 26.07 24.06 -50.79
CA ASN A 24 27.35 23.33 -50.68
C ASN A 24 27.23 21.83 -50.37
N VAL A 25 26.03 21.24 -50.47
CA VAL A 25 25.90 19.78 -50.56
C VAL A 25 26.15 19.37 -52.01
N THR A 26 27.39 19.51 -52.47
CA THR A 26 27.92 18.61 -53.50
C THR A 26 27.85 17.21 -52.93
N SER A 27 26.81 16.48 -53.34
CA SER A 27 26.48 15.13 -52.91
C SER A 27 27.72 14.24 -52.92
N ALA A 28 28.10 13.72 -51.74
CA ALA A 28 29.23 12.81 -51.58
C ALA A 28 29.12 11.58 -52.50
N CYS A 29 27.89 11.24 -52.88
CA CYS A 29 27.53 10.30 -53.93
C CYS A 29 28.29 10.49 -55.27
N VAL A 30 28.59 11.74 -55.69
CA VAL A 30 29.28 11.99 -56.98
C VAL A 30 30.78 11.71 -56.90
N ILE A 31 31.38 11.81 -55.72
CA ILE A 31 32.84 11.75 -55.56
C ILE A 31 33.32 10.31 -55.30
N SER A 32 32.54 9.48 -54.60
CA SER A 32 33.02 8.18 -54.12
C SER A 32 32.89 7.02 -55.11
N ASN A 33 32.15 7.18 -56.23
CA ASN A 33 31.77 6.10 -57.17
C ASN A 33 31.19 4.82 -56.49
N SER A 34 30.90 4.86 -55.19
CA SER A 34 30.42 3.72 -54.41
C SER A 34 28.91 3.85 -54.22
N SER A 35 28.16 2.93 -54.83
CA SER A 35 26.71 2.84 -54.65
C SER A 35 26.31 2.67 -53.18
N GLU A 36 27.19 2.07 -52.37
CA GLU A 36 26.95 1.83 -50.94
C GLU A 36 27.02 3.14 -50.12
N ALA A 37 28.04 3.97 -50.35
CA ALA A 37 28.19 5.24 -49.62
C ALA A 37 26.99 6.17 -49.90
N CYS A 38 26.51 6.20 -51.15
CA CYS A 38 25.33 6.97 -51.52
C CYS A 38 24.04 6.45 -50.86
N SER A 39 23.90 5.13 -50.74
CA SER A 39 22.76 4.53 -50.02
C SER A 39 22.78 4.89 -48.53
N LEU A 40 23.96 4.88 -47.91
CA LEU A 40 24.12 5.23 -46.50
C LEU A 40 23.88 6.71 -46.23
N GLU A 41 24.35 7.61 -47.10
CA GLU A 41 24.08 9.05 -47.02
C GLU A 41 22.56 9.32 -47.02
N LYS A 42 21.82 8.64 -47.91
CA LYS A 42 20.36 8.72 -47.94
C LYS A 42 19.71 8.19 -46.66
N GLN A 43 20.22 7.09 -46.09
CA GLN A 43 19.70 6.53 -44.83
C GLN A 43 19.98 7.44 -43.63
N ILE A 44 21.14 8.09 -43.59
CA ILE A 44 21.48 9.10 -42.56
C ILE A 44 20.51 10.28 -42.67
N SER A 45 20.25 10.78 -43.88
CA SER A 45 19.27 11.86 -44.10
C SER A 45 17.86 11.46 -43.67
N LEU A 46 17.43 10.23 -43.97
CA LEU A 46 16.15 9.71 -43.48
C LEU A 46 16.12 9.60 -41.95
N ALA A 47 17.22 9.22 -41.31
CA ALA A 47 17.31 9.13 -39.86
C ALA A 47 17.23 10.52 -39.18
N GLU A 48 17.72 11.58 -39.83
CA GLU A 48 17.55 12.97 -39.39
C GLU A 48 16.09 13.43 -39.49
N GLU A 49 15.41 13.11 -40.60
CA GLU A 49 13.97 13.36 -40.77
C GLU A 49 13.16 12.63 -39.68
N ASP A 50 13.50 11.37 -39.43
CA ASP A 50 12.87 10.55 -38.39
C ASP A 50 13.08 11.15 -36.99
N MET A 51 14.28 11.65 -36.68
CA MET A 51 14.54 12.35 -35.43
C MET A 51 13.68 13.62 -35.31
N ALA A 52 13.60 14.43 -36.36
CA ALA A 52 12.79 15.64 -36.38
C ALA A 52 11.30 15.32 -36.16
N LYS A 53 10.82 14.23 -36.75
CA LYS A 53 9.46 13.71 -36.54
C LYS A 53 9.23 13.22 -35.11
N MET A 54 10.21 12.51 -34.52
CA MET A 54 10.13 12.11 -33.12
C MET A 54 10.08 13.33 -32.18
N ILE A 55 10.86 14.37 -32.46
CA ILE A 55 10.80 15.64 -31.71
C ILE A 55 9.41 16.29 -31.87
N SER A 56 8.86 16.35 -33.08
CA SER A 56 7.53 16.93 -33.31
C SER A 56 6.41 16.15 -32.61
N ASP A 57 6.58 14.84 -32.47
CA ASP A 57 5.66 13.95 -31.76
C ASP A 57 5.85 13.99 -30.22
N GLY A 58 6.78 14.80 -29.73
CA GLY A 58 7.02 15.03 -28.30
C GLY A 58 7.93 13.99 -27.63
N PHE A 59 8.69 13.22 -28.40
CA PHE A 59 9.69 12.30 -27.83
C PHE A 59 10.94 13.05 -27.38
N LYS A 60 11.53 12.59 -26.28
CA LYS A 60 12.94 12.87 -25.99
C LYS A 60 13.79 12.02 -26.94
N VAL A 61 14.83 12.62 -27.52
CA VAL A 61 15.66 11.99 -28.57
C VAL A 61 17.16 12.03 -28.25
N THR A 62 17.55 12.08 -26.97
CA THR A 62 18.97 12.15 -26.56
C THR A 62 19.74 10.91 -27.03
N ARG A 63 19.31 9.70 -26.67
CA ARG A 63 19.90 8.42 -27.11
C ARG A 63 19.91 8.27 -28.63
N TYR A 64 18.83 8.69 -29.29
CA TYR A 64 18.72 8.64 -30.75
C TYR A 64 19.75 9.58 -31.40
N ASN A 65 19.83 10.82 -30.93
CA ASN A 65 20.77 11.82 -31.42
C ASN A 65 22.24 11.42 -31.19
N ASP A 66 22.57 10.85 -30.03
CA ASP A 66 23.91 10.37 -29.74
C ASP A 66 24.32 9.25 -30.71
N THR A 67 23.41 8.31 -30.96
CA THR A 67 23.62 7.19 -31.89
C THR A 67 23.78 7.69 -33.33
N LEU A 68 22.96 8.67 -33.74
CA LEU A 68 23.03 9.32 -35.05
C LEU A 68 24.35 10.08 -35.23
N THR A 69 24.81 10.78 -34.20
CA THR A 69 26.09 11.50 -34.22
C THR A 69 27.26 10.55 -34.40
N VAL A 70 27.25 9.40 -33.70
CA VAL A 70 28.26 8.34 -33.89
C VAL A 70 28.23 7.80 -35.32
N ALA A 71 27.04 7.51 -35.87
CA ALA A 71 26.90 7.00 -37.24
C ALA A 71 27.46 7.99 -38.28
N LYS A 72 27.18 9.29 -38.12
CA LYS A 72 27.68 10.36 -39.01
C LYS A 72 29.20 10.48 -38.94
N ASN A 73 29.77 10.54 -37.74
CA ASN A 73 31.22 10.66 -37.55
C ASN A 73 31.97 9.45 -38.15
N GLU A 74 31.46 8.24 -37.95
CA GLU A 74 32.02 7.02 -38.54
C GLU A 74 31.90 7.04 -40.07
N PHE A 75 30.74 7.45 -40.61
CA PHE A 75 30.53 7.57 -42.05
C PHE A 75 31.52 8.56 -42.68
N ASP A 76 31.64 9.77 -42.13
CA ASP A 76 32.53 10.82 -42.63
C ASP A 76 34.00 10.38 -42.58
N THR A 77 34.40 9.70 -41.50
CA THR A 77 35.76 9.17 -41.34
C THR A 77 36.06 8.10 -42.40
N LYS A 78 35.15 7.15 -42.60
CA LYS A 78 35.31 6.07 -43.59
C LYS A 78 35.29 6.62 -45.01
N LEU A 79 34.40 7.57 -45.30
CA LEU A 79 34.33 8.25 -46.59
C LEU A 79 35.64 8.99 -46.90
N TYR A 80 36.18 9.73 -45.93
CA TYR A 80 37.46 10.42 -46.07
C TYR A 80 38.61 9.45 -46.35
N LEU A 81 38.67 8.32 -45.64
CA LEU A 81 39.68 7.28 -45.87
C LEU A 81 39.53 6.64 -47.25
N GLN A 82 38.30 6.41 -47.72
CA GLN A 82 38.04 5.88 -49.05
C GLN A 82 38.53 6.83 -50.15
N ILE A 83 38.23 8.13 -50.02
CA ILE A 83 38.65 9.16 -50.99
C ILE A 83 40.18 9.29 -51.03
N THR A 84 40.83 9.31 -49.86
CA THR A 84 42.28 9.53 -49.77
C THR A 84 43.10 8.30 -50.17
N THR A 85 42.63 7.09 -49.83
CA THR A 85 43.39 5.85 -50.09
C THR A 85 42.97 5.13 -51.37
N ASN A 86 41.84 5.51 -51.96
CA ASN A 86 41.17 4.82 -53.08
C ASN A 86 40.93 3.32 -52.79
N LYS A 87 40.83 2.92 -51.52
CA LYS A 87 40.51 1.56 -51.08
C LYS A 87 39.07 1.50 -50.58
N THR A 88 38.38 0.41 -50.89
CA THR A 88 37.04 0.12 -50.36
C THR A 88 37.09 0.03 -48.84
N GLN A 89 36.25 0.80 -48.16
CA GLN A 89 36.13 0.79 -46.70
C GLN A 89 34.92 -0.04 -46.29
N ASP A 90 35.02 -0.69 -45.12
CA ASP A 90 33.90 -1.40 -44.52
C ASP A 90 33.01 -0.44 -43.71
N PHE A 91 31.75 -0.35 -44.14
CA PHE A 91 30.71 0.48 -43.51
C PHE A 91 29.78 -0.31 -42.57
N SER A 92 30.14 -1.53 -42.16
CA SER A 92 29.30 -2.37 -41.30
C SER A 92 28.89 -1.68 -40.00
N VAL A 93 29.80 -0.95 -39.35
CA VAL A 93 29.50 -0.20 -38.12
C VAL A 93 28.44 0.88 -38.35
N VAL A 94 28.48 1.59 -39.48
CA VAL A 94 27.49 2.62 -39.83
C VAL A 94 26.12 1.97 -40.04
N LYS A 95 26.07 0.83 -40.74
CA LYS A 95 24.82 0.06 -40.94
C LYS A 95 24.24 -0.41 -39.62
N ASP A 96 25.07 -0.94 -38.72
CA ASP A 96 24.63 -1.40 -37.40
C ASP A 96 24.02 -0.25 -36.59
N LYS A 97 24.64 0.94 -36.63
CA LYS A 97 24.11 2.12 -35.97
C LYS A 97 22.81 2.64 -36.60
N LEU A 98 22.68 2.61 -37.93
CA LEU A 98 21.43 2.96 -38.61
C LEU A 98 20.30 1.97 -38.27
N ASN A 99 20.60 0.67 -38.18
CA ASN A 99 19.65 -0.33 -37.73
C ASN A 99 19.24 -0.12 -36.26
N GLU A 100 20.18 0.27 -35.40
CA GLU A 100 19.91 0.63 -34.01
C GLU A 100 18.95 1.82 -33.91
N LEU A 101 19.15 2.87 -34.72
CA LEU A 101 18.23 4.02 -34.79
C LEU A 101 16.82 3.61 -35.21
N ALA A 102 16.70 2.80 -36.27
CA ALA A 102 15.41 2.29 -36.72
C ALA A 102 14.70 1.50 -35.60
N ASN A 103 15.43 0.67 -34.86
CA ASN A 103 14.90 -0.08 -33.71
C ASN A 103 14.48 0.85 -32.56
N ILE A 104 15.30 1.85 -32.19
CA ILE A 104 14.95 2.84 -31.16
C ILE A 104 13.64 3.55 -31.52
N LYS A 105 13.49 4.00 -32.77
CA LYS A 105 12.25 4.62 -33.27
C LYS A 105 11.07 3.67 -33.10
N THR A 106 11.16 2.44 -33.61
CA THR A 106 10.07 1.46 -33.51
C THR A 106 9.67 1.19 -32.07
N LEU A 107 10.65 1.00 -31.17
CA LEU A 107 10.41 0.78 -29.75
C LEU A 107 9.79 2.00 -29.07
N ALA A 108 10.21 3.22 -29.41
CA ALA A 108 9.67 4.44 -28.84
C ALA A 108 8.18 4.60 -29.15
N TYR A 109 7.80 4.43 -30.42
CA TYR A 109 6.40 4.51 -30.85
C TYR A 109 5.55 3.41 -30.21
N ARG A 110 6.03 2.16 -30.23
CA ARG A 110 5.34 1.05 -29.59
C ARG A 110 5.13 1.30 -28.09
N ALA A 111 6.18 1.67 -27.36
CA ALA A 111 6.10 1.93 -25.93
C ALA A 111 5.13 3.09 -25.61
N ARG A 112 5.09 4.13 -26.44
CA ARG A 112 4.14 5.24 -26.26
C ARG A 112 2.69 4.77 -26.42
N ASP A 113 2.42 4.01 -27.46
CA ASP A 113 1.06 3.59 -27.80
C ASP A 113 0.53 2.56 -26.77
N GLU A 114 1.40 1.65 -26.32
CA GLU A 114 1.11 0.70 -25.23
C GLU A 114 0.90 1.42 -23.88
N LEU A 115 1.75 2.41 -23.55
CA LEU A 115 1.62 3.16 -22.31
C LEU A 115 0.33 3.98 -22.26
N LYS A 116 -0.10 4.57 -23.40
CA LYS A 116 -1.39 5.26 -23.52
C LYS A 116 -2.57 4.31 -23.34
N THR A 117 -2.50 3.12 -23.94
CA THR A 117 -3.53 2.09 -23.79
C THR A 117 -3.65 1.63 -22.34
N LEU A 118 -2.51 1.41 -21.68
CA LEU A 118 -2.43 1.06 -20.27
C LEU A 118 -3.01 2.16 -19.36
N GLU A 119 -2.67 3.43 -19.63
CA GLU A 119 -3.21 4.57 -18.88
C GLU A 119 -4.74 4.65 -19.00
N ALA A 120 -5.30 4.44 -20.20
CA ALA A 120 -6.74 4.37 -20.40
C ALA A 120 -7.38 3.22 -19.61
N THR A 121 -6.76 2.03 -19.64
CA THR A 121 -7.27 0.84 -18.94
C THR A 121 -7.26 1.02 -17.42
N ILE A 122 -6.23 1.66 -16.87
CA ILE A 122 -6.12 2.01 -15.45
C ILE A 122 -7.24 2.98 -15.05
N ASN A 123 -7.49 4.01 -15.86
CA ASN A 123 -8.55 5.00 -15.61
C ASN A 123 -9.95 4.38 -15.69
N GLU A 124 -10.18 3.42 -16.59
CA GLU A 124 -11.46 2.71 -16.74
C GLU A 124 -11.73 1.69 -15.64
N THR A 125 -10.69 0.99 -15.15
CA THR A 125 -10.85 -0.05 -14.14
C THR A 125 -11.39 0.51 -12.82
N GLY A 126 -10.95 1.71 -12.43
CA GLY A 126 -11.32 2.32 -11.16
C GLY A 126 -10.89 1.50 -9.92
N GLY A 127 -11.34 1.91 -8.74
CA GLY A 127 -11.04 1.23 -7.47
C GLY A 127 -9.67 1.57 -6.86
N ASP A 128 -9.28 0.81 -5.84
CA ASP A 128 -7.96 0.95 -5.21
C ASP A 128 -6.91 0.25 -6.08
N LEU A 129 -6.00 1.02 -6.68
CA LEU A 129 -4.93 0.53 -7.55
C LEU A 129 -3.55 0.63 -6.88
N SER A 130 -3.51 0.70 -5.54
CA SER A 130 -2.27 0.90 -4.78
C SER A 130 -1.16 -0.10 -5.11
N GLU A 131 -1.50 -1.35 -5.43
CA GLU A 131 -0.53 -2.40 -5.83
C GLU A 131 -0.05 -2.28 -7.29
N VAL A 132 -0.86 -1.69 -8.18
CA VAL A 132 -0.57 -1.54 -9.62
C VAL A 132 0.27 -0.28 -9.91
N MET A 133 0.02 0.80 -9.16
CA MET A 133 0.65 2.11 -9.39
C MET A 133 2.20 2.10 -9.41
N PRO A 134 2.92 1.35 -8.56
CA PRO A 134 4.38 1.29 -8.62
C PRO A 134 4.93 0.80 -9.96
N TYR A 135 4.28 -0.20 -10.57
CA TYR A 135 4.69 -0.74 -11.87
C TYR A 135 4.41 0.26 -12.99
N PHE A 136 3.25 0.91 -12.95
CA PHE A 136 2.89 1.96 -13.91
C PHE A 136 3.87 3.14 -13.88
N TYR A 137 4.22 3.63 -12.68
CA TYR A 137 5.19 4.71 -12.55
C TYR A 137 6.59 4.30 -13.02
N ARG A 138 6.99 3.05 -12.80
CA ARG A 138 8.23 2.51 -13.36
C ARG A 138 8.21 2.53 -14.88
N ALA A 139 7.13 2.05 -15.52
CA ALA A 139 6.97 2.09 -16.97
C ALA A 139 7.10 3.52 -17.53
N LYS A 140 6.43 4.48 -16.90
CA LYS A 140 6.52 5.91 -17.27
C LYS A 140 7.93 6.47 -17.11
N SER A 141 8.61 6.14 -16.00
CA SER A 141 9.98 6.57 -15.74
C SER A 141 10.98 6.01 -16.76
N GLU A 142 10.86 4.72 -17.09
CA GLU A 142 11.70 4.06 -18.09
C GLU A 142 11.49 4.64 -19.50
N PHE A 143 10.23 4.92 -19.86
CA PHE A 143 9.89 5.59 -21.11
C PHE A 143 10.52 6.99 -21.22
N LEU A 144 10.41 7.80 -20.16
CA LEU A 144 11.01 9.15 -20.10
C LEU A 144 12.54 9.11 -20.10
N SER A 145 13.13 7.99 -19.70
CA SER A 145 14.58 7.75 -19.71
C SER A 145 15.08 7.14 -21.03
N GLU A 146 14.23 7.04 -22.06
CA GLU A 146 14.57 6.48 -23.39
C GLU A 146 15.04 5.01 -23.35
N ARG A 147 14.64 4.30 -22.29
CA ARG A 147 14.90 2.87 -22.06
C ARG A 147 13.66 2.07 -22.45
N TYR A 148 13.26 2.18 -23.72
CA TYR A 148 11.98 1.67 -24.22
C TYR A 148 11.80 0.15 -24.07
N GLU A 149 12.89 -0.60 -24.13
CA GLU A 149 12.92 -2.05 -23.88
C GLU A 149 12.44 -2.36 -22.45
N TYR A 150 12.95 -1.61 -21.47
CA TYR A 150 12.58 -1.74 -20.06
C TYR A 150 11.17 -1.18 -19.79
N ALA A 151 10.78 -0.13 -20.50
CA ALA A 151 9.43 0.42 -20.42
C ALA A 151 8.38 -0.61 -20.84
N LEU A 152 8.58 -1.32 -21.97
CA LEU A 152 7.69 -2.38 -22.43
C LEU A 152 7.58 -3.53 -21.43
N ASN A 153 8.71 -3.99 -20.86
CA ASN A 153 8.69 -5.02 -19.82
C ASN A 153 7.93 -4.56 -18.56
N ALA A 154 8.05 -3.29 -18.17
CA ALA A 154 7.32 -2.73 -17.04
C ALA A 154 5.82 -2.55 -17.35
N ILE A 155 5.45 -2.27 -18.60
CA ILE A 155 4.05 -2.25 -19.06
C ILE A 155 3.43 -3.63 -18.92
N ASP A 156 4.11 -4.69 -19.38
CA ASP A 156 3.64 -6.08 -19.24
C ASP A 156 3.44 -6.47 -17.77
N ALA A 157 4.40 -6.12 -16.91
CA ALA A 157 4.29 -6.34 -15.47
C ALA A 157 3.10 -5.57 -14.85
N THR A 158 2.79 -4.38 -15.37
CA THR A 158 1.62 -3.62 -14.92
C THR A 158 0.31 -4.30 -15.34
N TYR A 159 0.22 -4.81 -16.57
CA TYR A 159 -0.95 -5.59 -17.00
C TYR A 159 -1.14 -6.87 -16.19
N GLN A 160 -0.05 -7.56 -15.83
CA GLN A 160 -0.11 -8.74 -14.96
C GLN A 160 -0.66 -8.38 -13.57
N ALA A 161 -0.11 -7.34 -12.93
CA ALA A 161 -0.59 -6.86 -11.64
C ALA A 161 -2.08 -6.44 -11.70
N LEU A 162 -2.49 -5.76 -12.78
CA LEU A 162 -3.88 -5.36 -12.98
C LEU A 162 -4.79 -6.59 -13.13
N SER A 163 -4.37 -7.58 -13.92
CA SER A 163 -5.11 -8.83 -14.12
C SER A 163 -5.25 -9.62 -12.81
N GLU A 164 -4.17 -9.73 -12.04
CA GLU A 164 -4.17 -10.36 -10.72
C GLU A 164 -5.16 -9.68 -9.78
N GLN A 165 -5.13 -8.35 -9.71
CA GLN A 165 -6.03 -7.57 -8.87
C GLN A 165 -7.50 -7.73 -9.27
N GLN A 166 -7.82 -7.66 -10.58
CA GLN A 166 -9.17 -7.90 -11.10
C GLN A 166 -9.65 -9.33 -10.80
N SER A 167 -8.74 -10.31 -10.92
CA SER A 167 -9.05 -11.71 -10.60
C SER A 167 -9.35 -11.88 -9.11
N MET A 168 -8.62 -11.18 -8.24
CA MET A 168 -8.82 -11.21 -6.79
C MET A 168 -10.16 -10.59 -6.41
N GLN A 169 -10.52 -9.43 -6.97
CA GLN A 169 -11.82 -8.80 -6.75
C GLN A 169 -12.96 -9.71 -7.22
N THR A 170 -12.81 -10.36 -8.38
CA THR A 170 -13.79 -11.32 -8.89
C THR A 170 -13.92 -12.54 -7.98
N LYS A 171 -12.81 -13.12 -7.53
CA LYS A 171 -12.79 -14.25 -6.59
C LYS A 171 -13.44 -13.88 -5.26
N LEU A 172 -13.13 -12.71 -4.72
CA LEU A 172 -13.74 -12.21 -3.48
C LEU A 172 -15.24 -12.04 -3.66
N ARG A 173 -15.69 -11.41 -4.76
CA ARG A 173 -17.11 -11.26 -5.06
C ARG A 173 -17.82 -12.61 -5.15
N LEU A 174 -17.28 -13.55 -5.92
CA LEU A 174 -17.84 -14.90 -6.03
C LEU A 174 -17.85 -15.63 -4.68
N PHE A 175 -16.81 -15.46 -3.87
CA PHE A 175 -16.72 -16.02 -2.52
C PHE A 175 -17.77 -15.40 -1.59
N TYR A 176 -17.96 -14.08 -1.61
CA TYR A 176 -18.99 -13.39 -0.85
C TYR A 176 -20.39 -13.80 -1.29
N GLU A 177 -20.67 -13.86 -2.58
CA GLU A 177 -21.95 -14.30 -3.13
C GLU A 177 -22.26 -15.75 -2.73
N ALA A 178 -21.29 -16.66 -2.86
CA ALA A 178 -21.43 -18.06 -2.47
C ALA A 178 -21.63 -18.22 -0.96
N THR A 179 -20.84 -17.51 -0.14
CA THR A 179 -20.91 -17.57 1.32
C THR A 179 -22.23 -16.96 1.82
N THR A 180 -22.61 -15.80 1.29
CA THR A 180 -23.85 -15.11 1.69
C THR A 180 -25.08 -15.92 1.32
N ARG A 181 -25.11 -16.53 0.12
CA ARG A 181 -26.21 -17.41 -0.28
C ARG A 181 -26.30 -18.65 0.61
N THR A 182 -25.16 -19.23 0.98
CA THR A 182 -25.10 -20.40 1.87
C THR A 182 -25.59 -20.04 3.28
N LEU A 183 -25.12 -18.92 3.84
CA LEU A 183 -25.55 -18.42 5.14
C LEU A 183 -27.03 -18.03 5.14
N ALA A 184 -27.51 -17.33 4.11
CA ALA A 184 -28.91 -16.97 3.98
C ALA A 184 -29.81 -18.21 3.92
N ASN A 185 -29.42 -19.22 3.15
CA ASN A 185 -30.14 -20.49 3.10
C ASN A 185 -30.11 -21.24 4.43
N PHE A 186 -28.95 -21.28 5.11
CA PHE A 186 -28.81 -21.88 6.43
C PHE A 186 -29.73 -21.20 7.46
N VAL A 187 -29.68 -19.87 7.54
CA VAL A 187 -30.53 -19.09 8.45
C VAL A 187 -32.01 -19.28 8.09
N SER A 188 -32.37 -19.24 6.81
CA SER A 188 -33.75 -19.44 6.36
C SER A 188 -34.27 -20.85 6.69
N THR A 189 -33.41 -21.86 6.62
CA THR A 189 -33.78 -23.26 6.93
C THR A 189 -33.94 -23.46 8.44
N TYR A 190 -33.03 -22.90 9.25
CA TYR A 190 -32.92 -23.20 10.69
C TYR A 190 -33.33 -22.05 11.61
N TRP A 191 -34.04 -21.02 11.13
CA TRP A 191 -34.35 -19.82 11.93
C TRP A 191 -35.06 -20.13 13.25
N LYS A 192 -35.95 -21.14 13.27
CA LYS A 192 -36.67 -21.56 14.49
C LYS A 192 -35.71 -22.18 15.51
N GLU A 193 -34.83 -23.07 15.07
CA GLU A 193 -33.83 -23.73 15.94
C GLU A 193 -32.83 -22.71 16.49
N ILE A 194 -32.42 -21.74 15.67
CA ILE A 194 -31.54 -20.63 16.11
C ILE A 194 -32.20 -19.83 17.24
N ILE A 195 -33.48 -19.47 17.12
CA ILE A 195 -34.20 -18.72 18.16
C ILE A 195 -34.30 -19.53 19.46
N VAL A 196 -34.68 -20.81 19.37
CA VAL A 196 -34.77 -21.69 20.55
C VAL A 196 -33.40 -21.82 21.22
N SER A 197 -32.34 -22.02 20.44
CA SER A 197 -30.96 -22.09 20.94
C SER A 197 -30.53 -20.80 21.65
N ILE A 198 -30.84 -19.63 21.09
CA ILE A 198 -30.55 -18.32 21.71
C ILE A 198 -31.29 -18.15 23.03
N ILE A 199 -32.56 -18.55 23.12
CA ILE A 199 -33.34 -18.48 24.37
C ILE A 199 -32.72 -19.38 25.44
N VAL A 200 -32.39 -20.62 25.09
CA VAL A 200 -31.73 -21.56 26.00
C VAL A 200 -30.39 -21.00 26.48
N LEU A 201 -29.57 -20.46 25.57
CA LEU A 201 -28.27 -19.88 25.89
C LEU A 201 -28.40 -18.64 26.79
N ALA A 202 -29.42 -17.80 26.58
CA ALA A 202 -29.71 -16.67 27.46
C ALA A 202 -30.10 -17.10 28.88
N ILE A 203 -30.94 -18.14 29.02
CA ILE A 203 -31.32 -18.68 30.33
C ILE A 203 -30.08 -19.24 31.06
N VAL A 204 -29.24 -20.01 30.36
CA VAL A 204 -27.98 -20.56 30.91
C VAL A 204 -27.04 -19.44 31.33
N ALA A 205 -26.90 -18.39 30.51
CA ALA A 205 -26.07 -17.23 30.82
C ALA A 205 -26.56 -16.49 32.08
N LEU A 206 -27.88 -16.30 32.23
CA LEU A 206 -28.46 -15.66 33.42
C LEU A 206 -28.23 -16.47 34.70
N ILE A 207 -28.44 -17.80 34.66
CA ILE A 207 -28.19 -18.67 35.81
C ILE A 207 -26.70 -18.67 36.16
N SER A 208 -25.82 -18.74 35.15
CA SER A 208 -24.37 -18.76 35.34
C SER A 208 -23.88 -17.46 35.95
N TRP A 209 -24.33 -16.31 35.44
CA TRP A 209 -24.02 -14.99 35.99
C TRP A 209 -24.38 -14.92 37.47
N HIS A 210 -25.59 -15.35 37.83
CA HIS A 210 -26.05 -15.32 39.21
C HIS A 210 -25.20 -16.20 40.14
N ARG A 211 -24.88 -17.43 39.72
CA ARG A 211 -24.00 -18.34 40.49
C ARG A 211 -22.61 -17.75 40.69
N ILE A 212 -22.04 -17.16 39.63
CA ILE A 212 -20.72 -16.52 39.68
C ILE A 212 -20.72 -15.34 40.63
N SER A 213 -21.74 -14.46 40.58
CA SER A 213 -21.84 -13.32 41.51
C SER A 213 -21.89 -13.77 42.97
N ILE A 214 -22.71 -14.78 43.29
CA ILE A 214 -22.78 -15.34 44.66
C ILE A 214 -21.43 -15.93 45.07
N TYR A 215 -20.77 -16.68 44.18
CA TYR A 215 -19.45 -17.25 44.46
C TYR A 215 -18.40 -16.18 44.75
N LEU A 216 -18.34 -15.12 43.93
CA LEU A 216 -17.41 -14.01 44.10
C LEU A 216 -17.65 -13.26 45.42
N LEU A 217 -18.91 -13.01 45.79
CA LEU A 217 -19.24 -12.36 47.07
C LEU A 217 -18.88 -13.22 48.28
N ASN A 218 -19.15 -14.53 48.22
CA ASN A 218 -18.71 -15.45 49.27
C ASN A 218 -17.19 -15.47 49.43
N LYS A 219 -16.45 -15.50 48.31
CA LYS A 219 -14.98 -15.45 48.34
C LYS A 219 -14.46 -14.13 48.90
N LYS A 220 -15.09 -13.01 48.54
CA LYS A 220 -14.79 -11.69 49.11
C LYS A 220 -15.03 -11.67 50.62
N LEU A 221 -16.13 -12.26 51.08
CA LEU A 221 -16.48 -12.35 52.49
C LEU A 221 -15.47 -13.22 53.27
N GLU A 222 -15.13 -14.39 52.73
CA GLU A 222 -14.10 -15.29 53.27
C GLU A 222 -12.75 -14.57 53.41
N HIS A 223 -12.34 -13.84 52.37
CA HIS A 223 -11.11 -13.06 52.38
C HIS A 223 -11.13 -11.96 53.46
N LEU A 224 -12.25 -11.24 53.62
CA LEU A 224 -12.40 -10.24 54.67
C LEU A 224 -12.28 -10.87 56.08
N TYR A 225 -12.87 -12.04 56.31
CA TYR A 225 -12.74 -12.76 57.57
C TYR A 225 -11.31 -13.23 57.85
N LEU A 226 -10.64 -13.78 56.83
CA LEU A 226 -9.24 -14.22 56.94
C LEU A 226 -8.33 -13.03 57.25
N ARG A 227 -8.49 -11.92 56.53
CA ARG A 227 -7.73 -10.69 56.76
C ARG A 227 -7.95 -10.13 58.17
N ARG A 228 -9.19 -10.13 58.67
CA ARG A 228 -9.51 -9.74 60.05
C ARG A 228 -8.79 -10.62 61.07
N THR A 229 -8.80 -11.93 60.87
CA THR A 229 -8.13 -12.89 61.77
C THR A 229 -6.62 -12.70 61.77
N THR A 230 -6.01 -12.48 60.61
CA THR A 230 -4.57 -12.19 60.50
C THR A 230 -4.21 -10.88 61.21
N LEU A 231 -5.00 -9.82 61.06
CA LEU A 231 -4.78 -8.56 61.78
C LEU A 231 -4.89 -8.72 63.30
N LYS A 232 -5.85 -9.52 63.79
CA LYS A 232 -5.94 -9.84 65.22
C LYS A 232 -4.68 -10.56 65.73
N LYS A 233 -4.15 -11.51 64.95
CA LYS A 233 -2.89 -12.19 65.29
C LYS A 233 -1.70 -11.22 65.30
N LEU A 234 -1.65 -10.27 64.35
CA LEU A 234 -0.61 -9.24 64.31
C LEU A 234 -0.69 -8.29 65.51
N ILE A 235 -1.90 -7.83 65.88
CA ILE A 235 -2.12 -7.02 67.09
C ILE A 235 -1.59 -7.75 68.32
N ALA A 236 -1.98 -9.02 68.51
CA ALA A 236 -1.51 -9.81 69.65
C ALA A 236 0.01 -9.99 69.65
N LYS A 237 0.62 -10.22 68.48
CA LYS A 237 2.08 -10.31 68.33
C LYS A 237 2.77 -8.99 68.67
N THR A 238 2.26 -7.86 68.18
CA THR A 238 2.78 -6.52 68.46
C THR A 238 2.66 -6.16 69.95
N GLN A 239 1.54 -6.52 70.60
CA GLN A 239 1.38 -6.40 72.06
C GLN A 239 2.43 -7.22 72.82
N LYS A 240 2.66 -8.47 72.42
CA LYS A 240 3.69 -9.32 73.00
C LYS A 240 5.11 -8.73 72.85
N GLU A 241 5.42 -8.21 71.66
CA GLU A 241 6.72 -7.58 71.35
C GLU A 241 6.98 -6.32 72.17
N PHE A 242 5.94 -5.56 72.50
CA PHE A 242 6.04 -4.37 73.34
C PHE A 242 6.12 -4.71 74.83
N PHE A 243 5.13 -5.44 75.37
CA PHE A 243 4.99 -5.65 76.81
C PHE A 243 5.89 -6.73 77.39
N GLU A 244 6.10 -7.85 76.68
CA GLU A 244 6.91 -8.96 77.20
C GLU A 244 8.38 -8.84 76.80
N LYS A 245 8.63 -8.46 75.54
CA LYS A 245 9.98 -8.49 74.98
C LYS A 245 10.69 -7.15 75.04
N GLY A 246 9.97 -6.03 75.11
CA GLY A 246 10.55 -4.69 75.01
C GLY A 246 11.28 -4.44 73.68
N THR A 247 10.95 -5.18 72.62
CA THR A 247 11.67 -5.16 71.33
C THR A 247 11.29 -4.00 70.40
N ILE A 248 10.21 -3.29 70.71
CA ILE A 248 9.71 -2.15 69.93
C ILE A 248 9.48 -0.96 70.86
N ASP A 249 9.76 0.25 70.38
CA ASP A 249 9.49 1.48 71.12
C ASP A 249 7.99 1.80 71.19
N GLU A 250 7.60 2.60 72.18
CA GLU A 250 6.20 2.98 72.45
C GLU A 250 5.55 3.70 71.25
N THR A 251 6.30 4.55 70.56
CA THR A 251 5.77 5.29 69.41
C THR A 251 5.44 4.32 68.27
N THR A 252 6.35 3.41 67.93
CA THR A 252 6.12 2.35 66.94
C THR A 252 4.95 1.45 67.31
N TYR A 253 4.81 1.09 68.60
CA TYR A 253 3.68 0.31 69.09
C TYR A 253 2.34 1.01 68.79
N HIS A 254 2.19 2.28 69.18
CA HIS A 254 0.97 3.04 68.95
C HIS A 254 0.67 3.23 67.46
N ILE A 255 1.67 3.52 66.63
CA ILE A 255 1.50 3.66 65.17
C ILE A 255 0.93 2.36 64.57
N ARG A 256 1.52 1.20 64.90
CA ARG A 256 1.06 -0.10 64.40
C ARG A 256 -0.34 -0.43 64.90
N LEU A 257 -0.62 -0.19 66.18
CA LEU A 257 -1.92 -0.49 66.77
C LEU A 257 -3.02 0.37 66.16
N ASN A 258 -2.78 1.68 66.00
CA ASN A 258 -3.69 2.60 65.32
C ASN A 258 -3.94 2.13 63.89
N LYS A 259 -2.88 1.76 63.15
CA LYS A 259 -3.04 1.31 61.77
C LYS A 259 -3.84 0.02 61.64
N TYR A 260 -3.60 -0.96 62.52
CA TYR A 260 -4.38 -2.20 62.54
C TYR A 260 -5.83 -1.95 62.96
N GLY A 261 -6.06 -1.04 63.91
CA GLY A 261 -7.40 -0.63 64.35
C GLY A 261 -8.21 0.00 63.22
N GLU A 262 -7.61 0.91 62.44
CA GLU A 262 -8.22 1.49 61.24
C GLU A 262 -8.67 0.42 60.24
N ILE A 263 -7.76 -0.50 59.88
CA ILE A 263 -8.05 -1.54 58.88
C ILE A 263 -9.12 -2.50 59.39
N ILE A 264 -9.10 -2.88 60.68
CA ILE A 264 -10.15 -3.71 61.28
C ILE A 264 -11.51 -3.00 61.24
N ARG A 265 -11.56 -1.70 61.54
CA ARG A 265 -12.80 -0.91 61.46
C ARG A 265 -13.36 -0.91 60.03
N ASP A 266 -12.51 -0.73 59.02
CA ASP A 266 -12.93 -0.79 57.62
C ASP A 266 -13.43 -2.17 57.21
N ILE A 267 -12.73 -3.25 57.60
CA ILE A 267 -13.18 -4.62 57.33
C ILE A 267 -14.53 -4.88 58.00
N ASN A 268 -14.71 -4.47 59.26
CA ASN A 268 -15.97 -4.63 59.99
C ASN A 268 -17.12 -3.83 59.36
N ARG A 269 -16.84 -2.74 58.65
CA ARG A 269 -17.83 -2.00 57.84
C ARG A 269 -18.14 -2.72 56.52
N GLN A 270 -17.16 -3.33 55.87
CA GLN A 270 -17.37 -4.01 54.58
C GLN A 270 -18.10 -5.35 54.70
N ILE A 271 -17.87 -6.11 55.77
CA ILE A 271 -18.54 -7.40 56.01
C ILE A 271 -20.08 -7.29 55.95
N PRO A 272 -20.75 -6.38 56.68
CA PRO A 272 -22.21 -6.27 56.61
C PRO A 272 -22.69 -5.82 55.24
N LEU A 273 -21.96 -4.94 54.54
CA LEU A 273 -22.32 -4.51 53.18
C LEU A 273 -22.28 -5.67 52.18
N VAL A 274 -21.21 -6.48 52.21
CA VAL A 274 -21.11 -7.67 51.34
C VAL A 274 -22.14 -8.72 51.73
N LYS A 275 -22.47 -8.84 53.02
CA LYS A 275 -23.50 -9.75 53.51
C LYS A 275 -24.89 -9.33 53.06
N GLU A 276 -25.22 -8.05 53.14
CA GLU A 276 -26.47 -7.47 52.63
C GLU A 276 -26.59 -7.67 51.11
N GLU A 277 -25.52 -7.41 50.36
CA GLU A 277 -25.48 -7.65 48.91
C GLU A 277 -25.72 -9.13 48.57
N LEU A 278 -25.09 -10.04 49.32
CA LEU A 278 -25.30 -11.49 49.16
C LEU A 278 -26.73 -11.91 49.52
N GLU A 279 -27.29 -11.39 50.61
CA GLU A 279 -28.68 -11.65 51.02
C GLU A 279 -29.67 -11.11 49.99
N SER A 280 -29.41 -9.93 49.41
CA SER A 280 -30.24 -9.33 48.36
C SER A 280 -30.29 -10.20 47.10
N LEU A 281 -29.16 -10.76 46.68
CA LEU A 281 -29.07 -11.66 45.54
C LEU A 281 -29.73 -13.01 45.83
N SER A 282 -29.51 -13.57 47.03
CA SER A 282 -30.12 -14.83 47.47
C SER A 282 -31.65 -14.73 47.57
N HIS A 283 -32.18 -13.65 48.18
CA HIS A 283 -33.62 -13.45 48.32
C HIS A 283 -34.32 -13.13 47.01
N GLY A 284 -33.67 -12.43 46.08
CA GLY A 284 -34.20 -12.18 44.74
C GLY A 284 -34.62 -13.48 44.04
N PHE A 285 -33.80 -14.53 44.16
CA PHE A 285 -34.07 -15.83 43.55
C PHE A 285 -35.23 -16.58 44.23
N ILE A 286 -35.31 -16.55 45.57
CA ILE A 286 -36.38 -17.20 46.34
C ILE A 286 -37.74 -16.56 46.04
N LYS A 287 -37.79 -15.23 45.86
CA LYS A 287 -39.04 -14.50 45.56
C LYS A 287 -39.59 -14.84 44.17
N ILE A 288 -38.73 -15.06 43.18
CA ILE A 288 -39.14 -15.47 41.82
C ILE A 288 -39.72 -16.89 41.85
N ARG A 289 -39.07 -17.83 42.55
CA ARG A 289 -39.54 -19.22 42.69
C ARG A 289 -40.93 -19.32 43.36
N ARG A 290 -41.15 -18.62 44.47
CA ARG A 290 -42.45 -18.63 45.19
C ARG A 290 -43.60 -17.99 44.41
N ARG A 291 -43.31 -17.10 43.45
CA ARG A 291 -44.34 -16.53 42.56
C ARG A 291 -44.74 -17.50 41.44
N GLY A 292 -43.81 -18.31 40.94
CA GLY A 292 -44.11 -19.38 39.99
C GLY A 292 -45.09 -20.41 40.57
N GLU A 293 -44.79 -20.94 41.76
CA GLU A 293 -45.62 -21.97 42.43
C GLU A 293 -47.06 -21.51 42.75
N LYS A 294 -47.29 -20.21 42.98
CA LYS A 294 -48.64 -19.68 43.24
C LYS A 294 -49.51 -19.51 41.99
N ASN A 295 -48.89 -19.37 40.83
CA ASN A 295 -49.63 -19.23 39.57
C ASN A 295 -50.06 -20.61 39.04
N GLU A 296 -49.25 -21.64 39.28
CA GLU A 296 -49.56 -23.03 38.91
C GLU A 296 -50.70 -23.65 39.73
N GLN A 297 -51.05 -23.08 40.90
CA GLN A 297 -52.20 -23.50 41.72
C GLN A 297 -53.52 -22.82 41.32
N LYS A 298 -53.50 -21.86 40.39
CA LYS A 298 -54.68 -21.08 39.98
C LYS A 298 -55.17 -21.39 38.56
N GLU A 299 -54.42 -22.20 37.82
CA GLU A 299 -54.83 -22.83 36.56
C GLU A 299 -55.31 -24.25 36.83
#